data_AF-A0A6A0AUK4-F1
#
_entry.id   AF-A0A6A0AUK4-F1
#
_cell.length_a   1.000
_cell.length_b   1.000
_cell.length_c   1.000
_cell.angle_alpha   90.00
_cell.angle_beta   90.00
_cell.angle_gamma   90.00
#
_symmetry.space_group_name_H-M   'P 1'
#
loop_
_entity.id
_entity.type
_entity.pdbx_description
1 polymer ?
#
loop_
_entity_poly.entity_id
_entity_poly.type
_entity_poly.pdbx_seq_one_letter_code
_entity_poly.pdbx_strand_id
1 'polypeptide(L)'
;MITTADDPTTLAPTTDRAPVELAIVSSIASTEPPETFLWITFHKPCGGATIRYEWTHGGTALGDHIDALAMAIGLDAADWMHITSEHAQTTTRGRIEIQAHPLRPILADVQAHVRCPDDRREGLHRILDKAAETTGTAPTRIPRWVGVGPALLGRNA
;
A
#
# COMPACT_ATOMS: atom_id res chain seq x y z
N MET A 1 25.03 -23.43 48.31
CA MET A 1 24.25 -22.52 47.44
C MET A 1 24.19 -23.16 46.07
N ILE A 2 23.01 -23.63 45.65
CA ILE A 2 22.80 -24.22 44.32
C ILE A 2 22.00 -23.19 43.53
N THR A 3 22.61 -22.66 42.48
CA THR A 3 22.01 -21.71 41.54
C THR A 3 21.03 -22.47 40.65
N THR A 4 19.75 -22.15 40.75
CA THR A 4 18.71 -22.65 39.83
C THR A 4 18.94 -22.06 38.45
N ALA A 5 19.04 -22.93 37.44
CA ALA A 5 19.12 -22.55 36.04
C ALA A 5 17.79 -21.92 35.60
N ASP A 6 17.87 -20.80 34.86
CA ASP A 6 16.74 -20.21 34.16
C ASP A 6 16.21 -21.20 33.12
N ASP A 7 14.93 -21.53 33.26
CA ASP A 7 14.18 -22.38 32.34
C ASP A 7 14.01 -21.62 31.01
N PRO A 8 14.39 -22.18 29.85
CA PRO A 8 14.24 -21.47 28.58
C PRO A 8 12.76 -21.23 28.32
N THR A 9 12.38 -19.95 28.25
CA THR A 9 11.02 -19.52 27.95
C THR A 9 10.56 -20.18 26.65
N THR A 10 9.72 -21.20 26.79
CA THR A 10 9.19 -21.94 25.66
C THR A 10 8.14 -21.05 25.01
N LEU A 11 8.42 -20.55 23.80
CA LEU A 11 7.46 -19.76 23.02
C LEU A 11 6.24 -20.65 22.72
N ALA A 12 5.13 -20.43 23.42
CA ALA A 12 3.87 -21.08 23.11
C ALA A 12 3.44 -20.70 21.68
N PRO A 13 2.92 -21.63 20.86
CA PRO A 13 2.40 -21.30 19.54
C PRO A 13 1.26 -20.28 19.68
N THR A 14 1.50 -19.04 19.26
CA THR A 14 0.47 -18.01 19.23
C THR A 14 -0.28 -18.06 17.90
N THR A 15 -1.59 -17.85 17.95
CA THR A 15 -2.40 -17.62 16.76
C THR A 15 -2.33 -16.17 16.28
N ASP A 16 -1.76 -15.28 17.09
CA ASP A 16 -1.47 -13.90 16.70
C ASP A 16 -0.27 -13.85 15.74
N ARG A 17 -0.57 -13.57 14.48
CA ARG A 17 0.43 -13.47 13.42
C ARG A 17 1.04 -12.08 13.32
N ALA A 18 0.49 -11.07 14.01
CA ALA A 18 0.93 -9.69 13.84
C ALA A 18 2.44 -9.48 14.12
N PRO A 19 3.05 -10.07 15.16
CA PRO A 19 4.49 -9.90 15.39
C PRO A 19 5.35 -10.48 14.24
N VAL A 20 4.92 -11.58 13.65
CA VAL A 20 5.61 -12.21 12.52
C VAL A 20 5.44 -11.39 11.25
N GLU A 21 4.22 -10.90 10.97
CA GLU A 21 3.96 -10.01 9.84
C GLU A 21 4.82 -8.73 9.94
N LEU A 22 4.89 -8.11 11.12
CA LEU A 22 5.70 -6.90 11.36
C LEU A 22 7.20 -7.16 11.17
N ALA A 23 7.71 -8.30 11.66
CA ALA A 23 9.12 -8.68 11.42
C ALA A 23 9.41 -8.88 9.92
N ILE A 24 8.47 -9.46 9.18
CA ILE A 24 8.59 -9.62 7.72
C ILE A 24 8.54 -8.27 7.01
N VAL A 25 7.61 -7.38 7.38
CA VAL A 25 7.50 -6.03 6.83
C VAL A 25 8.81 -5.26 7.03
N SER A 26 9.36 -5.27 8.24
CA SER A 26 10.65 -4.64 8.55
C SER A 26 11.81 -5.25 7.74
N SER A 27 11.82 -6.57 7.57
CA SER A 27 12.82 -7.26 6.74
C SER A 27 12.70 -6.93 5.26
N ILE A 28 11.51 -6.64 4.74
CA ILE A 28 11.31 -6.22 3.34
C ILE A 28 11.77 -4.76 3.21
N ALA A 29 11.33 -3.88 4.11
CA ALA A 29 11.66 -2.47 4.05
C ALA A 29 13.17 -2.18 4.15
N SER A 30 13.93 -3.04 4.85
CA SER A 30 15.39 -2.89 4.96
C SER A 30 16.17 -3.18 3.69
N THR A 31 15.55 -3.84 2.69
CA THR A 31 16.19 -4.14 1.40
C THR A 31 15.78 -3.19 0.28
N GLU A 32 14.78 -2.35 0.52
CA GLU A 32 14.22 -1.45 -0.48
C GLU A 32 14.92 -0.09 -0.50
N PRO A 33 14.97 0.61 -1.65
CA PRO A 33 15.55 1.95 -1.73
C PRO A 33 14.88 2.95 -0.79
N PRO A 34 15.58 4.01 -0.36
CA PRO A 34 14.95 5.11 0.38
C PRO A 34 13.81 5.76 -0.43
N GLU A 35 12.92 6.48 0.24
CA GLU A 35 11.81 7.19 -0.39
C GLU A 35 10.87 6.27 -1.20
N THR A 36 10.56 5.10 -0.64
CA THR A 36 9.69 4.09 -1.26
C THR A 36 8.49 3.82 -0.35
N PHE A 37 7.29 3.81 -0.95
CA PHE A 37 6.08 3.32 -0.33
C PHE A 37 5.90 1.83 -0.66
N LEU A 38 5.67 1.01 0.34
CA LEU A 38 5.47 -0.44 0.21
C LEU A 38 4.02 -0.81 0.51
N TRP A 39 3.38 -1.43 -0.47
CA TRP A 39 2.09 -2.10 -0.31
C TRP A 39 2.33 -3.61 -0.22
N ILE A 40 2.19 -4.18 0.98
CA ILE A 40 2.53 -5.58 1.26
C ILE A 40 1.26 -6.36 1.56
N THR A 41 0.94 -7.34 0.70
CA THR A 41 -0.26 -8.16 0.80
C THR A 41 0.08 -9.58 1.26
N PHE A 42 -0.39 -9.96 2.44
CA PHE A 42 -0.26 -11.31 2.99
C PHE A 42 -1.51 -12.14 2.64
N HIS A 43 -1.40 -13.05 1.68
CA HIS A 43 -2.51 -13.93 1.29
C HIS A 43 -2.70 -15.09 2.28
N LYS A 44 -3.92 -15.26 2.79
CA LYS A 44 -4.25 -16.31 3.75
C LYS A 44 -4.64 -17.62 3.02
N PRO A 45 -4.21 -18.80 3.52
CA PRO A 45 -4.52 -20.08 2.87
C PRO A 45 -6.01 -20.39 2.71
N CYS A 46 -6.85 -19.89 3.63
CA CYS A 46 -8.30 -20.09 3.64
C CYS A 46 -9.07 -19.03 2.82
N GLY A 47 -8.37 -18.17 2.08
CA GLY A 47 -8.95 -17.01 1.42
C GLY A 47 -8.80 -15.72 2.24
N GLY A 48 -8.88 -14.58 1.54
CA GLY A 48 -8.64 -13.26 2.10
C GLY A 48 -7.17 -12.87 2.17
N ALA A 49 -6.92 -11.62 2.57
CA ALA A 49 -5.59 -11.05 2.71
C ALA A 49 -5.50 -10.08 3.90
N THR A 50 -4.29 -9.89 4.43
CA THR A 50 -3.95 -8.76 5.29
C THR A 50 -3.05 -7.83 4.49
N ILE A 51 -3.38 -6.53 4.44
CA ILE A 51 -2.53 -5.52 3.80
C ILE A 51 -1.76 -4.77 4.89
N ARG A 52 -0.48 -4.56 4.67
CA ARG A 52 0.39 -3.72 5.49
C ARG A 52 1.04 -2.67 4.59
N TYR A 53 1.14 -1.46 5.13
CA TYR A 53 1.84 -0.35 4.50
C TYR A 53 3.12 -0.07 5.27
N GLU A 54 4.19 0.22 4.56
CA GLU A 54 5.46 0.61 5.15
C GLU A 54 6.15 1.65 4.27
N TRP A 55 6.97 2.50 4.88
CA TRP A 55 7.72 3.53 4.17
C TRP A 55 9.19 3.40 4.51
N THR A 56 10.04 3.37 3.49
CA THR A 56 11.48 3.40 3.72
C THR A 56 11.92 4.81 4.15
N HIS A 57 13.20 4.96 4.51
CA HIS A 57 13.76 6.22 5.00
C HIS A 57 13.37 7.42 4.11
N GLY A 58 12.81 8.46 4.72
CA GLY A 58 12.33 9.67 4.03
C GLY A 58 10.98 9.53 3.32
N GLY A 59 10.45 8.31 3.17
CA GLY A 59 9.23 8.03 2.42
C GLY A 59 7.96 8.60 3.04
N THR A 60 7.88 8.67 4.37
CA THR A 60 6.70 9.22 5.07
C THR A 60 6.45 10.69 4.72
N ALA A 61 7.46 11.54 4.95
CA ALA A 61 7.38 12.97 4.68
C ALA A 61 7.17 13.28 3.18
N LEU A 62 7.84 12.53 2.30
CA LEU A 62 7.67 12.69 0.86
C LEU A 62 6.27 12.25 0.39
N GLY A 63 5.76 11.12 0.92
CA GLY A 63 4.42 10.64 0.60
C GLY A 63 3.33 11.64 1.00
N ASP A 64 3.40 12.20 2.21
CA ASP A 64 2.46 13.23 2.66
C ASP A 64 2.52 14.50 1.81
N HIS A 65 3.72 14.87 1.36
CA HIS A 65 3.90 15.99 0.44
C HIS A 65 3.24 15.74 -0.93
N ILE A 66 3.43 14.54 -1.49
CA ILE A 66 2.79 14.12 -2.75
C ILE A 66 1.27 14.18 -2.60
N ASP A 67 0.73 13.63 -1.51
CA ASP A 67 -0.72 13.61 -1.26
C ASP A 67 -1.30 15.01 -1.17
N ALA A 68 -0.63 15.92 -0.47
CA ALA A 68 -1.05 17.32 -0.38
C ALA A 68 -1.09 17.99 -1.77
N LEU A 69 -0.07 17.78 -2.61
CA LEU A 69 -0.03 18.33 -3.96
C LEU A 69 -1.12 17.73 -4.85
N ALA A 70 -1.24 16.40 -4.88
CA ALA A 70 -2.21 15.68 -5.69
C ALA A 70 -3.65 16.11 -5.36
N MET A 71 -3.97 16.27 -4.08
CA MET A 71 -5.27 16.80 -3.66
C MET A 71 -5.48 18.25 -4.07
N ALA A 72 -4.46 19.11 -3.95
CA ALA A 72 -4.56 20.53 -4.30
C ALA A 72 -4.84 20.76 -5.80
N ILE A 73 -4.28 19.91 -6.68
CA ILE A 73 -4.48 19.99 -8.13
C ILE A 73 -5.66 19.11 -8.62
N GLY A 74 -6.39 18.49 -7.69
CA GLY A 74 -7.57 17.69 -7.98
C GLY A 74 -7.28 16.41 -8.77
N LEU A 75 -6.19 15.70 -8.46
CA LEU A 75 -6.02 14.31 -8.92
C LEU A 75 -7.05 13.41 -8.24
N ASP A 76 -7.54 12.42 -8.97
CA ASP A 76 -8.51 11.44 -8.47
C ASP A 76 -7.91 10.03 -8.41
N ALA A 77 -8.74 9.04 -8.03
CA ALA A 77 -8.29 7.66 -7.91
C ALA A 77 -7.87 7.03 -9.26
N ALA A 78 -8.40 7.50 -10.40
CA ALA A 78 -7.96 7.02 -11.70
C ALA A 78 -6.56 7.53 -12.02
N ASP A 79 -6.30 8.82 -11.74
CA ASP A 79 -4.97 9.41 -11.86
C ASP A 79 -3.99 8.72 -10.91
N TRP A 80 -4.40 8.43 -9.67
CA TRP A 80 -3.62 7.65 -8.71
C TRP A 80 -3.23 6.29 -9.27
N MET A 81 -4.20 5.49 -9.74
CA MET A 81 -3.93 4.16 -10.29
C MET A 81 -2.98 4.23 -11.49
N HIS A 82 -3.17 5.21 -12.38
CA HIS A 82 -2.29 5.39 -13.52
C HIS A 82 -0.85 5.71 -13.07
N ILE A 83 -0.67 6.76 -12.27
CA ILE A 83 0.65 7.22 -11.85
C ILE A 83 1.39 6.15 -11.04
N THR A 84 0.72 5.54 -10.05
CA THR A 84 1.41 4.59 -9.15
C THR A 84 1.73 3.26 -9.83
N SER A 85 0.93 2.81 -10.81
CA SER A 85 1.15 1.56 -11.52
C SER A 85 2.30 1.61 -12.53
N GLU A 86 2.54 2.76 -13.17
CA GLU A 86 3.65 2.92 -14.13
C GLU A 86 5.03 2.79 -13.47
N HIS A 87 5.12 3.12 -12.18
CA HIS A 87 6.37 3.06 -11.41
C HIS A 87 6.45 1.86 -10.46
N ALA A 88 5.37 1.10 -10.29
CA ALA A 88 5.32 0.00 -9.33
C ALA A 88 6.25 -1.15 -9.74
N GLN A 89 7.00 -1.66 -8.77
CA GLN A 89 7.75 -2.90 -8.90
C GLN A 89 7.08 -3.97 -8.04
N THR A 90 6.56 -5.02 -8.67
CA THR A 90 5.89 -6.11 -7.97
C THR A 90 6.81 -7.31 -7.84
N THR A 91 7.00 -7.78 -6.61
CA THR A 91 7.70 -9.04 -6.32
C THR A 91 6.85 -9.91 -5.40
N THR A 92 7.18 -11.21 -5.34
CA THR A 92 6.45 -12.17 -4.50
C THR A 92 7.42 -13.00 -3.67
N ARG A 93 7.09 -13.21 -2.40
CA ARG A 93 7.79 -14.12 -1.48
C ARG A 93 6.80 -15.12 -0.89
N GLY A 94 6.65 -16.26 -1.56
CA GLY A 94 5.66 -17.27 -1.16
C GLY A 94 4.23 -16.75 -1.33
N ARG A 95 3.50 -16.56 -0.22
CA ARG A 95 2.12 -16.01 -0.21
C ARG A 95 2.07 -14.50 0.06
N ILE A 96 3.20 -13.82 -0.07
CA ILE A 96 3.32 -12.38 0.17
C ILE A 96 3.58 -11.72 -1.16
N GLU A 97 2.71 -10.81 -1.56
CA GLU A 97 2.94 -9.88 -2.67
C GLU A 97 3.47 -8.55 -2.12
N ILE A 98 4.47 -7.99 -2.77
CA ILE A 98 5.13 -6.76 -2.38
C ILE A 98 5.10 -5.85 -3.60
N GLN A 99 4.42 -4.71 -3.49
CA GLN A 99 4.47 -3.65 -4.48
C GLN A 99 5.30 -2.50 -3.91
N ALA A 100 6.43 -2.23 -4.54
CA ALA A 100 7.31 -1.13 -4.21
C ALA A 100 7.03 0.05 -5.14
N HIS A 101 6.64 1.18 -4.56
CA HIS A 101 6.30 2.41 -5.26
C HIS A 101 7.35 3.48 -4.94
N PRO A 102 8.34 3.70 -5.83
CA PRO A 102 9.33 4.76 -5.64
C PRO A 102 8.65 6.12 -5.72
N LEU A 103 8.80 6.94 -4.68
CA LEU A 103 8.01 8.17 -4.53
C LEU A 103 8.55 9.33 -5.37
N ARG A 104 9.83 9.33 -5.75
CA ARG A 104 10.42 10.40 -6.57
C ARG A 104 9.83 10.47 -7.98
N PRO A 105 9.72 9.37 -8.74
CA PRO A 105 9.01 9.37 -10.01
C PRO A 105 7.53 9.77 -9.86
N ILE A 106 6.85 9.27 -8.83
CA ILE A 106 5.45 9.62 -8.55
C ILE A 106 5.30 11.13 -8.30
N LEU A 107 6.20 11.74 -7.50
CA LEU A 107 6.21 13.19 -7.30
C LEU A 107 6.38 13.94 -8.62
N ALA A 108 7.28 13.49 -9.49
CA ALA A 108 7.52 14.12 -10.79
C ALA A 108 6.25 14.13 -11.65
N ASP A 109 5.53 13.01 -11.72
CA ASP A 109 4.28 12.90 -12.47
C ASP A 109 3.16 13.78 -11.88
N VAL A 110 3.06 13.82 -10.55
CA VAL A 110 2.10 14.70 -9.85
C VAL A 110 2.41 16.17 -10.13
N GLN A 111 3.69 16.58 -10.09
CA GLN A 111 4.12 17.94 -10.43
C GLN A 111 3.88 18.28 -11.91
N ALA A 112 4.04 17.31 -12.79
CA ALA A 112 3.73 17.42 -14.22
C ALA A 112 2.22 17.37 -14.51
N HIS A 113 1.37 17.18 -13.50
CA HIS A 113 -0.08 17.04 -13.64
C HIS A 113 -0.47 15.91 -14.60
N VAL A 114 0.28 14.81 -14.60
CA VAL A 114 -0.04 13.63 -15.40
C VAL A 114 -1.45 13.15 -15.02
N ARG A 115 -2.25 12.84 -16.05
CA ARG A 115 -3.62 12.35 -15.89
C ARG A 115 -3.75 10.94 -16.44
N CYS A 116 -4.66 10.18 -15.86
CA CYS A 116 -5.07 8.90 -16.42
C CYS A 116 -5.65 9.10 -17.82
N PRO A 117 -5.14 8.40 -18.84
CA PRO A 117 -5.71 8.39 -20.19
C PRO A 117 -7.19 8.01 -20.19
N ASP A 118 -7.96 8.61 -21.12
CA ASP A 118 -9.41 8.45 -21.17
C ASP A 118 -9.84 6.98 -21.33
N ASP A 119 -9.13 6.18 -22.12
CA ASP A 119 -9.42 4.76 -22.33
C ASP A 119 -9.27 3.94 -21.04
N ARG A 120 -8.24 4.23 -20.24
CA ARG A 120 -8.03 3.61 -18.91
C ARG A 120 -9.09 4.07 -17.92
N ARG A 121 -9.45 5.35 -17.95
CA ARG A 121 -10.50 5.93 -17.10
C ARG A 121 -11.87 5.32 -17.39
N GLU A 122 -12.23 5.16 -18.66
CA GLU A 122 -13.44 4.42 -19.08
C GLU A 122 -13.41 2.97 -18.59
N GLY A 123 -12.24 2.31 -18.64
CA GLY A 123 -12.04 0.99 -18.08
C GLY A 123 -12.41 0.92 -16.59
N LEU A 124 -11.93 1.88 -15.80
CA LEU A 124 -12.29 1.99 -14.38
C LEU A 124 -13.79 2.22 -14.19
N HIS A 125 -14.41 3.09 -14.97
CA HIS A 125 -15.85 3.31 -14.91
C HIS A 125 -16.64 2.01 -15.13
N ARG A 126 -16.28 1.23 -16.14
CA ARG A 126 -16.91 -0.08 -16.39
C ARG A 126 -16.78 -1.04 -15.20
N ILE A 127 -15.63 -1.03 -14.51
CA ILE A 127 -15.43 -1.85 -13.31
C ILE A 127 -16.31 -1.38 -12.17
N LEU A 128 -16.40 -0.06 -11.93
CA LEU A 128 -17.24 0.52 -10.90
C LEU A 128 -18.73 0.25 -11.15
N ASP A 129 -19.17 0.37 -12.39
CA ASP A 129 -20.54 0.03 -12.81
C ASP A 129 -20.83 -1.45 -12.54
N LYS A 130 -19.89 -2.33 -12.86
CA LYS A 130 -20.07 -3.77 -12.61
C LYS A 130 -20.10 -4.12 -11.13
N ALA A 131 -19.25 -3.46 -10.33
CA ALA A 131 -19.26 -3.60 -8.88
C ALA A 131 -20.57 -3.10 -8.28
N ALA A 132 -21.10 -1.99 -8.79
CA ALA A 132 -22.38 -1.44 -8.38
C ALA A 132 -23.54 -2.40 -8.67
N GLU A 133 -23.59 -3.01 -9.86
CA GLU A 133 -24.57 -4.05 -10.20
C GLU A 133 -24.52 -5.22 -9.21
N THR A 134 -23.31 -5.66 -8.87
CA THR A 134 -23.09 -6.83 -8.01
C THR A 134 -23.45 -6.56 -6.55
N THR A 135 -23.21 -5.34 -6.08
CA THR A 135 -23.39 -4.95 -4.67
C THR A 135 -24.70 -4.20 -4.40
N GLY A 136 -25.47 -3.88 -5.44
CA GLY A 136 -26.70 -3.08 -5.35
C GLY A 136 -26.45 -1.62 -4.93
N THR A 137 -25.21 -1.16 -4.92
CA THR A 137 -24.83 0.19 -4.51
C THR A 137 -24.51 1.02 -5.75
N ALA A 138 -25.26 2.10 -6.01
CA ALA A 138 -25.00 2.97 -7.15
C ALA A 138 -23.53 3.44 -7.16
N PRO A 139 -22.87 3.49 -8.34
CA PRO A 139 -21.48 3.90 -8.41
C PRO A 139 -21.39 5.35 -7.97
N THR A 140 -20.62 5.61 -6.91
CA THR A 140 -20.19 6.96 -6.58
C THR A 140 -19.23 7.42 -7.67
N ARG A 141 -19.12 8.74 -7.87
CA ARG A 141 -18.06 9.33 -8.71
C ARG A 141 -16.71 8.70 -8.38
N ILE A 142 -15.78 8.66 -9.34
CA ILE A 142 -14.41 8.18 -9.10
C ILE A 142 -13.92 8.80 -7.78
N PRO A 143 -13.44 7.98 -6.82
CA PRO A 143 -12.99 8.50 -5.54
C PRO A 143 -11.89 9.54 -5.72
N ARG A 144 -11.70 10.38 -4.71
CA ARG A 144 -10.54 11.28 -4.67
C ARG A 144 -9.25 10.48 -4.60
N TRP A 145 -8.12 11.16 -4.83
CA TRP A 145 -6.77 10.64 -4.61
C TRP A 145 -6.69 9.73 -3.38
N VAL A 146 -6.13 8.52 -3.55
CA VAL A 146 -6.17 7.45 -2.54
C VAL A 146 -5.03 7.57 -1.52
N GLY A 147 -3.91 8.19 -1.92
CA GLY A 147 -2.77 8.43 -1.06
C GLY A 147 -1.59 7.51 -1.31
N VAL A 148 -0.38 8.04 -1.11
CA VAL A 148 0.88 7.29 -0.97
C VAL A 148 1.61 7.67 0.33
N GLY A 149 1.10 8.66 1.06
CA GLY A 149 1.59 9.10 2.37
C GLY A 149 0.83 8.48 3.54
N PRO A 150 1.48 8.36 4.70
CA PRO A 150 0.86 7.82 5.90
C PRO A 150 -0.30 8.68 6.42
N ALA A 151 -0.31 10.00 6.19
CA ALA A 151 -1.39 10.85 6.69
C ALA A 151 -2.75 10.55 6.02
N LEU A 152 -2.74 10.09 4.77
CA LEU A 152 -3.96 9.74 4.03
C LEU A 152 -4.27 8.24 4.14
N LEU A 153 -3.27 7.37 4.02
CA LEU A 153 -3.46 5.92 4.12
C LEU A 153 -3.67 5.45 5.58
N GLY A 154 -2.97 6.04 6.54
CA GLY A 154 -3.09 5.75 7.96
C GLY A 154 -4.38 6.24 8.60
N ARG A 155 -5.18 7.07 7.91
CA ARG A 155 -6.55 7.41 8.33
C ARG A 155 -7.55 6.28 8.11
N ASN A 156 -7.19 5.29 7.29
CA ASN A 156 -8.03 4.16 6.92
C ASN A 156 -7.48 2.80 7.44
N ALA A 157 -6.38 2.82 8.19
CA ALA A 157 -5.71 1.64 8.74
C ALA A 157 -6.07 1.37 10.20
#